data_AF-A0AA40THB2-F1
#
_entry.id   AF-A0AA40THB2-F1
#
_cell.length_a   1.000
_cell.length_b   1.000
_cell.length_c   1.000
_cell.angle_alpha   90.00
_cell.angle_beta   90.00
_cell.angle_gamma   90.00
#
_symmetry.space_group_name_H-M   'P 1'
#
loop_
_entity.id
_entity.type
_entity.pdbx_description
1 polymer ?
#
loop_
_entity_poly.entity_id
_entity_poly.type
_entity_poly.pdbx_seq_one_letter_code
_entity_poly.pdbx_strand_id
1 'polypeptide(L)'
;SPAMPVWMLILPLFILGMAMSTQFTSMNTITLADLTDENASSGNSVLAVTQQLSISLGVAISAAVLRIYEGMEGTNTVEQFHYTFMTMGAITVISALMFMLLKAKDGRNLIKDRHKPKPTPAPSKQE
;
A
#
# COMPACT_ATOMS: atom_id res chain seq x y z
N SER A 1 -15.18 -0.17 -32.95
CA SER A 1 -15.75 -0.53 -31.63
C SER A 1 -16.35 0.72 -31.01
N PRO A 2 -17.62 0.71 -30.57
CA PRO A 2 -18.22 1.92 -30.01
C PRO A 2 -17.40 2.32 -28.78
N ALA A 3 -16.90 3.56 -28.79
CA ALA A 3 -16.14 4.12 -27.70
C ALA A 3 -16.97 3.99 -26.42
N MET A 4 -16.46 3.28 -25.41
CA MET A 4 -17.07 3.33 -24.08
C MET A 4 -17.22 4.81 -23.70
N PRO A 5 -18.43 5.27 -23.34
CA PRO A 5 -18.63 6.67 -23.03
C PRO A 5 -17.72 7.06 -21.87
N VAL A 6 -16.93 8.12 -22.05
CA VAL A 6 -15.90 8.57 -21.09
C VAL A 6 -16.47 8.77 -19.69
N TRP A 7 -17.75 9.14 -19.58
CA TRP A 7 -18.50 9.23 -18.32
C TRP A 7 -18.44 7.95 -17.46
N MET A 8 -18.35 6.77 -18.08
CA MET A 8 -18.27 5.49 -17.37
C MET A 8 -16.91 5.25 -16.70
N LEU A 9 -15.84 5.92 -17.16
CA LEU A 9 -14.52 5.88 -16.54
C LEU A 9 -14.42 6.81 -15.32
N ILE A 10 -15.27 7.84 -15.23
CA ILE A 10 -15.21 8.82 -14.15
C ILE A 10 -15.52 8.18 -12.80
N LEU A 11 -16.51 7.31 -12.74
CA LEU A 11 -16.92 6.63 -11.51
C LEU A 11 -15.80 5.75 -10.91
N PRO A 12 -15.16 4.82 -11.65
CA PRO A 12 -14.04 4.05 -11.11
C PRO A 12 -12.81 4.91 -10.81
N LEU A 13 -12.51 5.94 -11.62
CA LEU A 13 -11.43 6.89 -11.33
C LEU A 13 -11.66 7.66 -10.02
N PHE A 14 -12.90 8.09 -9.78
CA PHE A 14 -13.28 8.78 -8.55
C PHE A 14 -13.13 7.88 -7.31
N ILE A 15 -13.63 6.65 -7.39
CA ILE A 15 -13.49 5.65 -6.31
C ILE A 15 -12.01 5.34 -6.05
N LEU A 16 -11.23 5.15 -7.12
CA LEU A 16 -9.79 4.91 -7.01
C LEU A 16 -9.06 6.09 -6.36
N GLY A 17 -9.44 7.33 -6.70
CA GLY A 17 -8.90 8.54 -6.09
C GLY A 17 -9.19 8.63 -4.59
N MET A 18 -10.43 8.34 -4.18
CA MET A 18 -10.79 8.28 -2.75
C MET A 18 -9.98 7.21 -2.00
N ALA A 19 -9.82 6.04 -2.60
CA ALA A 19 -9.03 4.95 -2.02
C ALA A 19 -7.54 5.33 -1.88
N MET A 20 -6.93 5.91 -2.92
CA MET A 20 -5.55 6.39 -2.88
C MET A 20 -5.35 7.45 -1.80
N SER A 21 -6.26 8.44 -1.68
CA SER A 21 -6.17 9.45 -0.63
C SER A 21 -6.19 8.82 0.76
N THR A 22 -7.11 7.90 1.01
CA THR A 22 -7.21 7.21 2.31
C THR A 22 -5.94 6.41 2.60
N GLN A 23 -5.41 5.70 1.60
CA GLN A 23 -4.16 4.95 1.72
C GLN A 23 -2.99 5.87 2.09
N PHE A 24 -2.81 7.00 1.40
CA PHE A 24 -1.74 7.95 1.69
C PHE A 24 -1.85 8.54 3.10
N THR A 25 -3.05 8.96 3.50
CA THR A 25 -3.28 9.49 4.86
C THR A 25 -2.99 8.43 5.92
N SER A 26 -3.54 7.22 5.79
CA SER A 26 -3.32 6.14 6.76
C SER A 26 -1.85 5.74 6.84
N MET A 27 -1.15 5.62 5.71
CA MET A 27 0.26 5.24 5.67
C MET A 27 1.14 6.30 6.34
N ASN A 28 0.93 7.59 6.02
CA ASN A 28 1.67 8.67 6.66
C ASN A 28 1.39 8.73 8.17
N THR A 29 0.13 8.56 8.60
CA THR A 29 -0.21 8.54 10.03
C THR A 29 0.44 7.37 10.77
N ILE A 30 0.34 6.13 10.26
CA ILE A 30 0.90 4.94 10.93
C ILE A 30 2.43 5.02 11.00
N THR A 31 3.09 5.43 9.91
CA THR A 31 4.56 5.51 9.89
C THR A 31 5.10 6.62 10.78
N LEU A 32 4.43 7.77 10.89
CA LEU A 32 4.88 8.87 11.75
C LEU A 32 4.42 8.72 13.21
N ALA A 33 3.40 7.93 13.51
CA ALA A 33 2.84 7.78 14.86
C ALA A 33 3.83 7.25 15.90
N ASP A 34 4.84 6.48 15.49
CA ASP A 34 5.86 5.89 16.38
C ASP A 34 7.19 6.66 16.40
N LEU A 35 7.29 7.83 15.73
CA LEU A 35 8.50 8.66 15.70
C LEU A 35 8.45 9.81 16.70
N THR A 36 9.53 10.01 17.47
CA THR A 36 9.76 11.23 18.28
C THR A 36 9.92 12.44 17.35
N ASP A 37 9.50 13.65 17.76
CA ASP A 37 9.50 14.88 16.94
C ASP A 37 10.84 15.17 16.21
N GLU A 38 11.97 14.77 16.80
CA GLU A 38 13.31 14.94 16.23
C GLU A 38 13.61 14.02 15.02
N ASN A 39 12.92 12.87 14.91
CA ASN A 39 13.11 11.87 13.86
C ASN A 39 11.97 11.84 12.81
N ALA A 40 10.92 12.63 13.00
CA ALA A 40 9.76 12.66 12.11
C ALA A 40 10.12 13.04 10.65
N SER A 41 11.04 14.01 10.47
CA SER A 41 11.49 14.47 9.16
C SER A 41 12.31 13.41 8.40
N SER A 42 13.26 12.77 9.10
CA SER A 42 14.07 11.68 8.55
C SER A 42 13.21 10.45 8.22
N GLY A 43 12.24 10.11 9.08
CA GLY A 43 11.31 9.01 8.84
C GLY A 43 10.39 9.24 7.64
N ASN A 44 9.87 10.46 7.47
CA ASN A 44 9.06 10.81 6.30
C ASN A 44 9.84 10.67 4.98
N SER A 45 11.13 11.04 4.99
CA SER A 45 12.00 10.91 3.82
C SER A 45 12.24 9.44 3.44
N VAL A 46 12.53 8.57 4.42
CA VAL A 46 12.71 7.13 4.20
C VAL A 46 11.40 6.48 3.69
N LEU A 47 10.26 6.88 4.24
CA LEU A 47 8.95 6.43 3.78
C LEU A 47 8.74 6.76 2.29
N ALA A 48 8.98 8.02 1.90
CA ALA A 48 8.81 8.48 0.53
C ALA A 48 9.73 7.72 -0.45
N VAL A 49 11.00 7.50 -0.08
CA VAL A 49 11.94 6.71 -0.90
C VAL A 49 11.47 5.26 -1.04
N THR A 50 11.01 4.65 0.05
CA THR A 50 10.49 3.28 0.04
C THR A 50 9.25 3.14 -0.85
N GLN A 51 8.33 4.12 -0.78
CA GLN A 51 7.16 4.19 -1.66
C GLN A 51 7.58 4.31 -3.13
N GLN A 52 8.51 5.20 -3.45
CA GLN A 52 8.99 5.40 -4.81
C GLN A 52 9.66 4.14 -5.38
N LEU A 53 10.49 3.46 -4.58
CA LEU A 53 11.09 2.18 -4.96
C LEU A 53 10.01 1.10 -5.22
N SER A 54 8.99 1.05 -4.36
CA SER A 54 7.87 0.10 -4.52
C SER A 54 7.10 0.35 -5.81
N ILE A 55 6.80 1.62 -6.14
CA ILE A 55 6.14 2.03 -7.38
C ILE A 55 7.01 1.63 -8.59
N SER A 56 8.30 1.98 -8.54
CA SER A 56 9.25 1.66 -9.62
C SER A 56 9.33 0.16 -9.88
N LEU A 57 9.37 -0.66 -8.81
CA LEU A 57 9.37 -2.11 -8.92
C LEU A 57 8.07 -2.63 -9.55
N GLY A 58 6.91 -2.11 -9.13
CA GLY A 58 5.62 -2.48 -9.71
C GLY A 58 5.54 -2.18 -11.21
N VAL A 59 6.07 -1.04 -11.64
CA VAL A 59 6.16 -0.68 -13.07
C VAL A 59 7.10 -1.63 -13.82
N ALA A 60 8.27 -1.94 -13.25
CA ALA A 60 9.21 -2.86 -13.87
C ALA A 60 8.62 -4.29 -14.03
N ILE A 61 7.91 -4.79 -13.02
CA ILE A 61 7.21 -6.07 -13.09
C ILE A 61 6.12 -6.02 -14.17
N SER A 62 5.34 -4.93 -14.23
CA SER A 62 4.29 -4.76 -15.26
C SER A 62 4.88 -4.79 -16.67
N ALA A 63 6.01 -4.12 -16.88
CA ALA A 63 6.72 -4.10 -18.14
C ALA A 63 7.30 -5.48 -18.51
N ALA A 64 7.82 -6.22 -17.52
CA ALA A 64 8.28 -7.59 -17.73
C ALA A 64 7.13 -8.52 -18.17
N VAL A 65 5.96 -8.40 -17.53
CA VAL A 65 4.76 -9.14 -17.91
C VAL A 65 4.29 -8.76 -19.32
N LEU A 66 4.27 -7.46 -19.65
CA LEU A 66 3.94 -7.00 -21.01
C LEU A 66 4.86 -7.63 -22.05
N ARG A 67 6.17 -7.64 -21.78
CA ARG A 67 7.17 -8.20 -22.69
C ARG A 67 7.00 -9.71 -22.94
N ILE A 68 6.48 -10.44 -21.95
CA ILE A 68 6.11 -11.85 -22.13
C ILE A 68 4.94 -11.97 -23.13
N TYR A 69 3.92 -11.11 -23.01
CA TYR A 69 2.78 -11.11 -23.93
C TYR A 69 3.12 -10.60 -25.33
N GLU A 70 4.06 -9.65 -25.46
CA GLU A 70 4.59 -9.19 -26.76
C GLU A 70 5.31 -10.31 -27.53
N GLY A 71 5.92 -11.27 -26.82
CA GLY A 71 6.59 -12.43 -27.44
C GLY A 71 5.65 -13.50 -28.00
N MET A 72 4.33 -13.37 -27.81
CA MET A 72 3.34 -14.31 -28.35
C MET A 72 2.88 -13.87 -29.74
N GLU A 73 3.27 -14.63 -30.77
CA GLU A 73 2.89 -14.33 -32.16
C GLU A 73 1.36 -14.38 -32.35
N GLY A 74 0.81 -13.38 -33.06
CA GLY A 74 -0.61 -13.35 -33.46
C GLY A 74 -1.54 -12.48 -32.60
N THR A 75 -1.05 -11.73 -31.60
CA THR A 75 -1.84 -10.76 -30.82
C THR A 75 -1.59 -9.32 -31.23
N ASN A 76 -2.62 -8.48 -31.18
CA ASN A 76 -2.49 -7.04 -31.39
C ASN A 76 -1.89 -6.36 -30.14
N THR A 77 -1.16 -5.25 -30.32
CA THR A 77 -0.58 -4.46 -29.21
C THR A 77 -1.62 -4.12 -28.14
N VAL A 78 -2.84 -3.73 -28.56
CA VAL A 78 -3.94 -3.40 -27.63
C VAL A 78 -4.35 -4.61 -26.78
N GLU A 79 -4.38 -5.81 -27.36
CA GLU A 79 -4.72 -7.04 -26.64
C GLU A 79 -3.64 -7.43 -25.64
N GLN A 80 -2.37 -7.27 -26.01
CA GLN A 80 -1.22 -7.50 -25.11
C GLN A 80 -1.28 -6.58 -23.89
N PHE A 81 -1.65 -5.31 -24.07
CA PHE A 81 -1.90 -4.38 -22.97
C PHE A 81 -3.09 -4.80 -22.09
N HIS A 82 -4.20 -5.25 -22.68
CA HIS A 82 -5.35 -5.74 -21.90
C HIS A 82 -4.99 -6.98 -21.07
N TYR A 83 -4.27 -7.95 -21.64
CA TYR A 83 -3.83 -9.15 -20.91
C TYR A 83 -2.87 -8.80 -19.77
N THR A 84 -1.94 -7.87 -20.01
CA THR A 84 -1.04 -7.34 -18.96
C THR A 84 -1.83 -6.66 -17.85
N PHE A 85 -2.80 -5.82 -18.21
CA PHE A 85 -3.62 -5.12 -17.21
C PHE A 85 -4.46 -6.10 -16.39
N MET A 86 -5.04 -7.11 -17.04
CA MET A 86 -5.87 -8.12 -16.38
C MET A 86 -5.05 -9.01 -15.44
N THR A 87 -3.84 -9.40 -15.84
CA THR A 87 -2.92 -10.16 -14.97
C THR A 87 -2.45 -9.36 -13.77
N MET A 88 -2.04 -8.10 -13.96
CA MET A 88 -1.65 -7.23 -12.84
C MET A 88 -2.85 -6.94 -11.91
N GLY A 89 -4.04 -6.79 -12.47
CA GLY A 89 -5.29 -6.68 -11.69
C GLY A 89 -5.57 -7.94 -10.87
N ALA A 90 -5.42 -9.13 -11.45
CA ALA A 90 -5.60 -10.39 -10.74
C ALA A 90 -4.59 -10.56 -9.59
N ILE A 91 -3.31 -10.24 -9.83
CA ILE A 91 -2.26 -10.27 -8.80
C ILE A 91 -2.61 -9.30 -7.66
N THR A 92 -3.11 -8.11 -7.99
CA THR A 92 -3.54 -7.11 -7.00
C THR A 92 -4.70 -7.60 -6.15
N VAL A 93 -5.72 -8.21 -6.78
CA VAL A 93 -6.88 -8.78 -6.07
C VAL A 93 -6.46 -9.94 -5.17
N ILE A 94 -5.59 -10.84 -5.63
CA ILE A 94 -5.07 -11.95 -4.82
C ILE A 94 -4.32 -11.43 -3.59
N SER A 95 -3.48 -10.42 -3.78
CA SER A 95 -2.76 -9.75 -2.67
C SER A 95 -3.75 -9.15 -1.68
N ALA A 96 -4.72 -8.37 -2.15
CA ALA A 96 -5.75 -7.77 -1.30
C ALA A 96 -6.56 -8.82 -0.53
N LEU A 97 -6.93 -9.92 -1.17
CA LEU A 97 -7.63 -11.05 -0.53
C LEU A 97 -6.77 -11.70 0.55
N MET A 98 -5.47 -11.89 0.30
CA MET A 98 -4.55 -12.43 1.30
C MET A 98 -4.47 -11.53 2.55
N PHE A 99 -4.40 -10.20 2.35
CA PHE A 99 -4.46 -9.22 3.44
C PHE A 99 -5.83 -9.20 4.14
N MET A 100 -6.92 -9.42 3.43
CA MET A 100 -8.26 -9.50 4.01
C MET A 100 -8.48 -10.80 4.80
N LEU A 101 -7.75 -11.87 4.42
CA LEU A 101 -7.78 -13.17 5.10
C LEU A 101 -6.94 -13.19 6.39
N LEU A 102 -6.14 -12.15 6.66
CA LEU A 102 -5.45 -11.98 7.94
C LEU A 102 -6.49 -11.86 9.06
N LYS A 103 -6.36 -12.69 10.10
CA LYS A 103 -7.30 -12.69 11.22
C LYS A 103 -7.21 -11.36 11.95
N ALA A 104 -8.35 -10.72 12.20
CA ALA A 104 -8.47 -9.55 13.08
C ALA A 104 -7.88 -9.75 14.50
N LYS A 105 -7.51 -10.99 14.86
CA LYS A 105 -6.86 -11.35 16.12
C LYS A 105 -5.34 -11.09 16.10
N ASP A 106 -4.71 -10.95 14.94
CA ASP A 106 -3.25 -10.76 14.82
C ASP A 106 -2.81 -9.35 15.26
N GLY A 107 -3.67 -8.34 15.11
CA GLY A 107 -3.45 -6.98 15.65
C GLY A 107 -3.60 -6.86 17.17
N ARG A 108 -4.14 -7.89 17.86
CA ARG A 108 -4.34 -7.87 19.33
C ARG A 108 -3.02 -7.87 20.10
N ASN A 109 -1.95 -8.38 19.49
CA ASN A 109 -0.60 -8.35 20.07
C ASN A 109 0.01 -6.95 20.08
N LEU A 110 -0.40 -6.03 19.19
CA LEU A 110 0.13 -4.66 19.14
C LEU A 110 -0.43 -3.76 20.27
N ILE A 111 -1.55 -4.15 20.89
CA ILE A 111 -2.25 -3.35 21.90
C ILE A 111 -1.80 -3.73 23.33
N LYS A 112 -1.25 -4.93 23.53
CA LYS A 112 -1.01 -5.50 24.87
C LYS A 112 0.26 -4.99 25.57
N ASP A 113 1.21 -4.38 24.85
CA ASP A 113 2.51 -3.97 25.43
C ASP A 113 2.55 -2.55 26.02
N ARG A 114 1.43 -1.81 26.02
CA ARG A 114 1.37 -0.43 26.58
C ARG A 114 1.12 -0.37 28.11
N HIS A 115 1.11 -1.50 28.82
CA HIS A 115 0.96 -1.53 30.28
C HIS A 115 2.07 -2.36 30.96
N LYS A 116 3.31 -1.83 30.94
CA LYS A 116 4.19 -2.01 32.10
C LYS A 116 4.02 -0.78 33.00
N PRO A 117 3.35 -0.89 34.16
CA PRO A 117 3.28 0.21 35.10
C PRO A 117 4.70 0.64 35.50
N LYS A 118 4.97 1.95 35.48
CA LYS A 118 6.22 2.53 36.00
C LYS A 118 6.40 2.06 37.46
N PRO A 119 7.62 1.67 37.88
CA PRO A 119 7.88 1.42 39.30
C PRO A 119 7.62 2.71 40.08
N THR A 120 6.77 2.61 41.10
CA THR A 120 6.43 3.66 42.05
C THR A 120 7.69 4.29 42.66
N PRO A 121 7.79 5.63 42.78
CA PRO A 121 8.91 6.25 43.50
C PRO A 121 8.86 5.83 44.97
N ALA A 122 9.97 5.30 45.49
CA ALA A 122 10.11 5.03 46.91
C ALA A 122 9.94 6.35 47.70
N PRO A 123 9.25 6.33 48.86
CA PRO A 123 9.11 7.53 49.68
C PRO A 123 10.50 7.99 50.11
N SER A 124 10.79 9.25 49.83
CA SER A 124 11.93 9.99 50.36
C SER A 124 11.93 9.84 51.88
N LYS A 125 12.88 9.06 52.40
CA LYS A 125 13.27 9.17 53.80
C LYS A 125 13.96 10.52 53.96
N GLN A 126 13.24 11.47 54.53
CA GLN A 126 13.85 12.53 55.32
C GLN A 126 14.39 11.88 56.59
N GLU A 127 15.71 11.75 56.68
CA GLU A 127 16.52 11.85 57.91
C GLU A 127 18.01 11.79 57.53
#